data_AF-A0A969D506-F1
#
_entry.id   AF-A0A969D506-F1
#
_cell.length_a   1.000
_cell.length_b   1.000
_cell.length_c   1.000
_cell.angle_alpha   90.00
_cell.angle_beta   90.00
_cell.angle_gamma   90.00
#
_symmetry.space_group_name_H-M   'P 1'
#
loop_
_entity.id
_entity.type
_entity.pdbx_description
1 polymer ?
#
loop_
_entity_poly.entity_id
_entity_poly.type
_entity_poly.pdbx_seq_one_letter_code
_entity_poly.pdbx_strand_id
1 'polypeptide(L)'
;MTELRPDRDFIEIVNFFEKLAGRWFSQRTTHALSTQQSKAGKSDLEVTFLAPDTDAVQQLWQTHLAVQPNATPLCGLQIQQSSTIEGDSQPQVLTTTLLVPLTPHLQAGESYTGALLRSGADYPSTYTLAAEC
;
A
#
# COMPACT_ATOMS: atom_id res chain seq x y z
N MET A 1 21.44 -5.24 25.77
CA MET A 1 20.01 -5.05 26.12
C MET A 1 19.55 -3.83 25.34
N THR A 2 19.15 -4.04 24.09
CA THR A 2 18.77 -2.97 23.17
C THR A 2 17.34 -2.58 23.52
N GLU A 3 17.14 -1.36 23.99
CA GLU A 3 15.79 -0.86 24.27
C GLU A 3 14.98 -0.83 22.97
N LEU A 4 13.91 -1.62 22.94
CA LEU A 4 12.85 -1.56 21.93
C LEU A 4 12.26 -0.15 21.97
N ARG A 5 12.50 0.65 20.93
CA ARG A 5 11.83 1.94 20.73
C ARG A 5 10.71 1.76 19.71
N PRO A 6 9.48 1.40 20.13
CA PRO A 6 8.37 1.17 19.21
C PRO A 6 8.08 2.38 18.29
N ASP A 7 8.46 3.58 18.72
CA ASP A 7 8.20 4.83 18.01
C ASP A 7 9.04 5.02 16.73
N ARG A 8 10.23 4.41 16.63
CA ARG A 8 11.12 4.64 15.48
C ARG A 8 10.65 3.86 14.24
N ASP A 9 10.08 2.68 14.43
CA ASP A 9 9.82 1.75 13.33
C ASP A 9 8.45 2.02 12.67
N PHE A 10 7.50 2.61 13.41
CA PHE A 10 6.26 3.16 12.83
C PHE A 10 6.53 4.33 11.88
N ILE A 11 7.57 5.11 12.17
CA ILE A 11 7.99 6.24 11.34
C ILE A 11 8.50 5.73 9.98
N GLU A 12 9.06 4.52 9.88
CA GLU A 12 9.61 4.01 8.62
C GLU A 12 8.55 3.75 7.55
N ILE A 13 7.45 3.08 7.91
CA ILE A 13 6.35 2.83 6.95
C ILE A 13 5.66 4.14 6.56
N VAL A 14 5.48 5.07 7.50
CA VAL A 14 4.90 6.39 7.21
C VAL A 14 5.83 7.18 6.28
N ASN A 15 7.12 7.22 6.56
CA ASN A 15 8.12 7.87 5.70
C ASN A 15 8.17 7.25 4.31
N PHE A 16 8.03 5.92 4.20
CA PHE A 16 7.94 5.25 2.92
C PHE A 16 6.71 5.73 2.14
N PHE A 17 5.56 5.83 2.78
CA PHE A 17 4.31 6.34 2.18
C PHE A 17 4.42 7.81 1.78
N GLU A 18 5.01 8.66 2.61
CA GLU A 18 5.24 10.08 2.29
C GLU A 18 6.15 10.24 1.06
N LYS A 19 7.23 9.45 0.96
CA LYS A 19 8.15 9.46 -0.18
C LYS A 19 7.51 9.00 -1.49
N LEU A 20 6.43 8.20 -1.42
CA LEU A 20 5.68 7.79 -2.60
C LEU A 20 4.72 8.86 -3.12
N ALA A 21 4.43 9.91 -2.33
CA ALA A 21 3.53 10.97 -2.77
C ALA A 21 4.10 11.72 -3.98
N GLY A 22 3.23 12.04 -4.94
CA GLY A 22 3.59 12.76 -6.16
C GLY A 22 3.06 12.09 -7.42
N ARG A 23 3.60 12.53 -8.55
CA ARG A 23 3.23 12.03 -9.88
C ARG A 23 4.31 11.10 -10.41
N TRP A 24 3.88 9.93 -10.86
CA TRP A 24 4.78 8.91 -11.36
C TRP A 24 4.34 8.45 -12.73
N PHE A 25 5.30 8.29 -13.62
CA PHE A 25 5.12 7.53 -14.85
C PHE A 25 5.69 6.13 -14.65
N SER A 26 4.86 5.12 -14.89
CA SER A 26 5.20 3.71 -14.72
C SER A 26 5.17 2.99 -16.05
N GLN A 27 6.22 2.19 -16.31
CA GLN A 27 6.27 1.23 -17.41
C GLN A 27 6.38 -0.16 -16.82
N ARG A 28 5.40 -1.02 -17.10
CA ARG A 28 5.34 -2.37 -16.55
C ARG A 28 5.34 -3.40 -17.68
N THR A 29 6.24 -4.37 -17.57
CA THR A 29 6.26 -5.56 -18.42
C THR A 29 5.86 -6.77 -17.58
N THR A 30 4.78 -7.45 -17.98
CA THR A 30 4.30 -8.66 -17.32
C THR A 30 4.65 -9.87 -18.16
N HIS A 31 5.27 -10.88 -17.56
CA HIS A 31 5.60 -12.16 -18.20
C HIS A 31 4.65 -13.26 -17.70
N ALA A 32 3.79 -13.77 -18.56
CA ALA A 32 2.91 -14.90 -18.26
C ALA A 32 3.66 -16.21 -18.49
N LEU A 33 4.15 -16.82 -17.41
CA LEU A 33 5.00 -18.03 -17.49
C LEU A 33 4.28 -19.24 -18.11
N SER A 34 2.98 -19.39 -17.85
CA SER A 34 2.18 -20.49 -18.37
C SER A 34 2.02 -20.45 -19.90
N THR A 35 2.04 -19.26 -20.49
CA THR A 35 1.87 -19.06 -21.95
C THR A 35 3.15 -18.59 -22.64
N GLN A 36 4.22 -18.33 -21.88
CA GLN A 36 5.47 -17.73 -22.36
C GLN A 36 5.26 -16.39 -23.10
N GLN A 37 4.20 -15.66 -22.76
CA GLN A 37 3.88 -14.37 -23.37
C GLN A 37 4.34 -13.21 -22.50
N SER A 38 4.63 -12.08 -23.13
CA SER A 38 4.92 -10.82 -22.46
C SER A 38 3.94 -9.75 -22.89
N LYS A 39 3.49 -8.91 -21.95
CA LYS A 39 2.66 -7.74 -22.22
C LYS A 39 3.30 -6.52 -21.58
N ALA A 40 3.47 -5.46 -22.36
CA ALA A 40 3.88 -4.15 -21.85
C ALA A 40 2.65 -3.26 -21.61
N GLY A 41 2.75 -2.40 -20.60
CA GLY A 41 1.75 -1.39 -20.30
C GLY A 41 2.40 -0.15 -19.72
N LYS A 42 1.73 0.98 -19.90
CA LYS A 42 2.13 2.27 -19.35
C LYS A 42 1.07 2.76 -18.39
N SER A 43 1.46 3.52 -17.38
CA SER A 43 0.51 4.13 -16.46
C SER A 43 1.02 5.45 -15.92
N ASP A 44 0.14 6.44 -15.89
CA ASP A 44 0.32 7.65 -15.12
C ASP A 44 -0.35 7.45 -13.76
N LEU A 45 0.39 7.75 -12.70
CA LEU A 45 -0.06 7.63 -11.31
C LEU A 45 -0.01 9.00 -10.65
N GLU A 46 -1.10 9.38 -10.00
CA GLU A 46 -1.15 10.49 -9.04
C GLU A 46 -1.36 9.88 -7.65
N VAL A 47 -0.35 10.06 -6.79
CA VAL A 47 -0.28 9.45 -5.47
C VAL A 47 -0.36 10.55 -4.42
N THR A 48 -1.39 10.50 -3.60
CA THR A 48 -1.66 11.49 -2.55
C THR A 48 -1.51 10.84 -1.18
N PHE A 49 -0.62 11.39 -0.36
CA PHE A 49 -0.52 11.03 1.05
C PHE A 49 -1.69 11.63 1.83
N LEU A 50 -2.25 10.86 2.75
CA LEU A 50 -3.35 11.24 3.62
C LEU A 50 -2.95 11.05 5.09
N ALA A 51 -3.26 12.04 5.91
CA ALA A 51 -3.11 11.93 7.35
C ALA A 51 -4.05 10.85 7.92
N PRO A 52 -3.70 10.21 9.05
CA PRO A 52 -4.47 9.10 9.61
C PRO A 52 -5.91 9.49 10.00
N ASP A 53 -6.15 10.75 10.34
CA ASP A 53 -7.43 11.30 10.78
C ASP A 53 -8.37 11.72 9.63
N THR A 54 -7.92 11.63 8.38
CA THR A 54 -8.76 11.96 7.22
C THR A 54 -9.96 11.02 7.12
N ASP A 55 -11.11 11.56 6.71
CA ASP A 55 -12.37 10.81 6.62
C ASP A 55 -12.22 9.51 5.80
N ALA A 56 -11.50 9.55 4.69
CA ALA A 56 -11.30 8.38 3.83
C ALA A 56 -10.52 7.26 4.54
N VAL A 57 -9.49 7.61 5.32
CA VAL A 57 -8.69 6.64 6.09
C VAL A 57 -9.53 6.06 7.23
N GLN A 58 -10.22 6.92 7.97
CA GLN A 58 -11.06 6.51 9.09
C GLN A 58 -12.21 5.61 8.63
N GLN A 59 -12.88 5.93 7.54
CA GLN A 59 -13.95 5.11 6.97
C GLN A 59 -13.44 3.72 6.57
N LEU A 60 -12.31 3.63 5.86
CA LEU A 60 -11.75 2.34 5.47
C LEU A 60 -11.29 1.50 6.68
N TRP A 61 -10.73 2.13 7.71
CA TRP A 61 -10.36 1.44 8.94
C TRP A 61 -11.58 0.92 9.70
N GLN A 62 -12.64 1.73 9.82
CA GLN A 62 -13.88 1.36 10.51
C GLN A 62 -14.56 0.14 9.88
N THR A 63 -14.51 -0.03 8.56
CA THR A 63 -15.08 -1.23 7.90
C THR A 63 -14.32 -2.51 8.25
N HIS A 64 -13.09 -2.40 8.76
CA HIS A 64 -12.22 -3.54 9.10
C HIS A 64 -12.04 -3.74 10.61
N LEU A 65 -12.73 -2.95 11.44
CA LEU A 65 -12.55 -2.93 12.90
C LEU A 65 -12.84 -4.29 13.56
N ALA A 66 -13.75 -5.09 12.98
CA ALA A 66 -14.06 -6.44 13.46
C ALA A 66 -12.91 -7.44 13.27
N VAL A 67 -12.03 -7.21 12.29
CA VAL A 67 -10.92 -8.12 11.94
C VAL A 67 -9.58 -7.59 12.48
N GLN A 68 -9.47 -6.27 12.69
CA GLN A 68 -8.25 -5.60 13.18
C GLN A 68 -8.55 -4.67 14.37
N PRO A 69 -9.10 -5.17 15.50
CA PRO A 69 -9.63 -4.33 16.57
C PRO A 69 -8.57 -3.55 17.36
N ASN A 70 -7.33 -4.06 17.38
CA ASN A 70 -6.24 -3.50 18.21
C ASN A 70 -5.23 -2.68 17.41
N ALA A 71 -5.41 -2.56 16.10
CA ALA A 71 -4.46 -1.88 15.22
C ALA A 71 -5.05 -0.55 14.74
N THR A 72 -4.27 0.52 14.82
CA THR A 72 -4.71 1.88 14.44
C THR A 72 -4.10 2.28 13.09
N PRO A 73 -4.78 3.11 12.29
CA PRO A 73 -4.25 3.58 11.03
C PRO A 73 -3.07 4.54 11.26
N LEU A 74 -1.99 4.35 10.51
CA LEU A 74 -0.80 5.21 10.59
C LEU A 74 -0.87 6.39 9.61
N CYS A 75 -1.39 6.15 8.41
CA CYS A 75 -1.60 7.12 7.33
C CYS A 75 -2.46 6.49 6.21
N GLY A 76 -2.67 7.21 5.11
CA GLY A 76 -3.25 6.68 3.89
C GLY A 76 -2.45 7.06 2.64
N LEU A 77 -2.58 6.24 1.60
CA LEU A 77 -2.07 6.52 0.27
C LEU A 77 -3.19 6.34 -0.75
N GLN A 78 -3.68 7.44 -1.31
CA GLN A 78 -4.65 7.41 -2.40
C GLN A 78 -3.90 7.40 -3.73
N ILE A 79 -4.10 6.36 -4.51
CA ILE A 79 -3.45 6.13 -5.79
C ILE A 79 -4.52 6.25 -6.87
N GLN A 80 -4.43 7.30 -7.67
CA GLN A 80 -5.19 7.45 -8.91
C GLN A 80 -4.30 6.98 -10.05
N GLN A 81 -4.79 6.00 -10.81
CA GLN A 81 -4.03 5.35 -11.86
C GLN A 81 -4.80 5.45 -13.17
N SER A 82 -4.07 5.83 -14.22
CA SER A 82 -4.52 5.86 -15.60
C SER A 82 -3.61 4.96 -16.42
N SER A 83 -4.11 3.80 -16.85
CA SER A 83 -3.31 2.77 -17.53
C SER A 83 -3.72 2.52 -18.96
N THR A 84 -2.75 2.24 -19.82
CA THR A 84 -2.95 1.71 -21.17
C THR A 84 -2.13 0.44 -21.33
N ILE A 85 -2.74 -0.61 -21.90
CA ILE A 85 -2.08 -1.88 -22.21
C ILE A 85 -1.84 -1.94 -23.71
N GLU A 86 -0.63 -2.32 -24.12
CA GLU A 86 -0.30 -2.44 -25.53
C GLU A 86 -1.10 -3.56 -26.19
N GLY A 87 -1.79 -3.24 -27.28
CA GLY A 87 -2.61 -4.19 -28.04
C GLY A 87 -4.05 -4.38 -27.55
N ASP A 88 -4.46 -3.71 -26.46
CA ASP A 88 -5.87 -3.68 -26.05
C ASP A 88 -6.66 -2.61 -26.81
N SER A 89 -7.92 -2.91 -27.12
CA SER A 89 -8.84 -2.00 -27.81
C SER A 89 -9.51 -0.98 -26.87
N GLN A 90 -9.35 -1.15 -25.55
CA GLN A 90 -9.73 -0.14 -24.56
C GLN A 90 -8.55 0.79 -24.28
N PRO A 91 -8.67 2.09 -24.59
CA PRO A 91 -7.51 2.99 -24.60
C PRO A 91 -6.99 3.34 -23.20
N GLN A 92 -7.85 3.27 -22.16
CA GLN A 92 -7.49 3.79 -20.83
C GLN A 92 -8.34 3.16 -19.72
N VAL A 93 -7.68 2.59 -18.72
CA VAL A 93 -8.30 2.11 -17.47
C VAL A 93 -8.02 3.11 -16.37
N LEU A 94 -9.07 3.68 -15.78
CA LEU A 94 -8.99 4.61 -14.65
C LEU A 94 -9.37 3.88 -13.37
N THR A 95 -8.48 3.87 -12.39
CA THR A 95 -8.73 3.27 -11.08
C THR A 95 -8.27 4.18 -9.97
N THR A 96 -9.05 4.25 -8.89
CA THR A 96 -8.61 4.87 -7.64
C THR A 96 -8.52 3.78 -6.57
N THR A 97 -7.43 3.75 -5.81
CA THR A 97 -7.23 2.80 -4.72
C THR A 97 -6.71 3.54 -3.50
N LEU A 98 -7.30 3.29 -2.35
CA LEU A 98 -6.79 3.76 -1.06
C LEU A 98 -6.09 2.60 -0.34
N LEU A 99 -4.87 2.85 0.12
CA LEU A 99 -4.09 1.96 0.99
C LEU A 99 -3.94 2.57 2.38
N VAL A 100 -4.14 1.79 3.44
CA VAL A 100 -4.00 2.24 4.84
C VAL A 100 -3.20 1.20 5.62
N PRO A 101 -1.93 1.46 5.97
CA PRO A 101 -1.16 0.62 6.86
C PRO A 101 -1.63 0.83 8.30
N LEU A 102 -1.85 -0.27 9.01
CA LEU A 102 -2.12 -0.27 10.44
C LEU A 102 -0.83 -0.47 11.23
N THR A 103 -0.83 -0.05 12.49
CA THR A 103 0.29 -0.22 13.44
C THR A 103 0.86 -1.65 13.38
N PRO A 104 2.16 -1.82 13.06
CA PRO A 104 2.79 -3.12 13.03
C PRO A 104 3.05 -3.63 14.44
N HIS A 105 3.30 -4.92 14.55
CA HIS A 105 3.73 -5.60 15.77
C HIS A 105 5.01 -6.39 15.50
N LEU A 106 5.82 -6.56 16.55
CA LEU A 106 7.01 -7.38 16.47
C LEU A 106 6.62 -8.85 16.34
N GLN A 107 7.10 -9.50 15.29
CA GLN A 107 6.92 -10.94 15.08
C GLN A 107 8.15 -11.71 15.57
N ALA A 108 7.98 -12.96 15.99
CA ALA A 108 9.09 -13.82 16.39
C ALA A 108 10.09 -14.00 15.22
N GLY A 109 11.24 -13.34 15.30
CA GLY A 109 12.25 -13.26 14.22
C GLY A 109 12.70 -11.84 13.82
N GLU A 110 12.60 -10.86 14.73
CA GLU A 110 13.15 -9.49 14.60
C GLU A 110 12.58 -8.61 13.46
N SER A 111 11.48 -9.02 12.84
CA SER A 111 10.79 -8.19 11.83
C SER A 111 9.48 -7.63 12.37
N TYR A 112 9.16 -6.40 11.93
CA TYR A 112 7.88 -5.78 12.21
C TYR A 112 6.90 -6.08 11.09
N THR A 113 5.75 -6.63 11.45
CA THR A 113 4.70 -6.99 10.51
C THR A 113 3.42 -6.23 10.86
N GLY A 114 2.74 -5.70 9.86
CA GLY A 114 1.46 -5.00 10.03
C GLY A 114 0.43 -5.38 8.98
N ALA A 115 -0.82 -5.00 9.24
CA ALA A 115 -1.91 -5.16 8.29
C ALA A 115 -1.97 -3.96 7.33
N LEU A 116 -2.22 -4.21 6.05
CA LEU A 116 -2.44 -3.20 5.01
C LEU A 116 -3.86 -3.34 4.47
N LEU A 117 -4.69 -2.34 4.77
CA LEU A 117 -6.05 -2.25 4.24
C LEU A 117 -6.03 -1.68 2.83
N ARG A 118 -6.95 -2.14 1.98
CA ARG A 118 -7.11 -1.66 0.61
C ARG A 118 -8.59 -1.46 0.31
N SER A 119 -8.94 -0.31 -0.27
CA SER A 119 -10.31 -0.06 -0.74
C SER A 119 -10.75 -1.15 -1.73
N GLY A 120 -11.93 -1.73 -1.51
CA GLY A 120 -12.49 -2.80 -2.36
C GLY A 120 -11.91 -4.19 -2.08
N ALA A 121 -11.14 -4.37 -1.02
CA ALA A 121 -10.79 -5.69 -0.48
C ALA A 121 -11.60 -5.96 0.79
N ASP A 122 -12.11 -7.19 0.94
CA ASP A 122 -12.86 -7.61 2.13
C ASP A 122 -11.94 -8.01 3.30
N TYR A 123 -10.67 -8.29 3.00
CA TYR A 123 -9.69 -8.78 3.95
C TYR A 123 -8.40 -7.95 3.91
N PRO A 124 -7.79 -7.69 5.08
CA PRO A 124 -6.50 -7.03 5.14
C PRO A 124 -5.40 -7.92 4.53
N SER A 125 -4.45 -7.27 3.87
CA SER A 125 -3.17 -7.88 3.47
C SER A 125 -2.11 -7.62 4.54
N THR A 126 -0.89 -8.15 4.34
CA THR A 126 0.21 -8.01 5.31
C THR A 126 1.39 -7.28 4.67
N TYR A 127 2.06 -6.43 5.45
CA TYR A 127 3.34 -5.85 5.10
C TYR A 127 4.38 -6.17 6.18
N THR A 128 5.66 -6.14 5.80
CA THR A 128 6.79 -6.36 6.71
C THR A 128 7.83 -5.27 6.47
N LEU A 129 8.37 -4.71 7.55
CA LEU A 129 9.52 -3.82 7.52
C LEU A 129 10.78 -4.68 7.64
N ALA A 130 11.66 -4.57 6.65
CA ALA A 130 12.95 -5.24 6.67
C ALA A 130 13.84 -4.59 7.73
N ALA A 131 14.51 -5.39 8.56
CA ALA A 131 15.57 -4.86 9.42
C ALA A 131 16.69 -4.31 8.53
N GLU A 132 17.19 -3.12 8.82
CA GLU A 132 18.41 -2.62 8.18
C GLU A 132 19.56 -3.59 8.47
N CYS A 133 20.10 -4.23 7.41
CA CYS A 133 21.27 -5.12 7.49
C CYS A 133 22.57 -4.34 7.73
#